data_AF-A0A921R6C2-F1
#
_entry.id   AF-A0A921R6C2-F1
#
_cell.length_a   1.000
_cell.length_b   1.000
_cell.length_c   1.000
_cell.angle_alpha   90.00
_cell.angle_beta   90.00
_cell.angle_gamma   90.00
#
_symmetry.space_group_name_H-M   'P 1'
#
loop_
_entity.id
_entity.type
_entity.pdbx_description
1 polymer ?
#
loop_
_entity_poly.entity_id
_entity_poly.type
_entity_poly.pdbx_seq_one_letter_code
_entity_poly.pdbx_strand_id
1 'polypeptide(L)'
;MTGQPSQGFSTDNNHGSQEPPSLKSQRAAKKKNVSRRGTAFTKEEDLVVCSAFLNISKDPITGVNQTSGGYYKRMHDYFNEHKPEGSNRSQIAIQHRWALIQKAMNKFCGHKAAIDRLNESGKNEQDRIDDAVKMYEKTEPFTIMHCWRKLCNEAKWSNKFLELNNSASLDGMSSPPTQGHAESGNQNTDTSRPEGRDSAKRPVEVLQRLQEKSEKTEQMQDQQMVEILSRKDEKIKIQRDLFNLQKKHMKMSVQQKKKENAIREKESEAHLISAESSIMSIDIEKVPPYLKNYYLGMQRQIMERRGFSGPSNNED
;
A
#
# COMPACT_ATOMS: atom_id res chain seq x y z
N MET A 1 11.87 53.94 67.52
CA MET A 1 11.93 53.02 66.38
C MET A 1 12.12 53.86 65.12
N THR A 2 13.34 54.30 64.79
CA THR A 2 14.37 53.56 64.00
C THR A 2 13.92 53.31 62.54
N GLY A 3 14.42 54.04 61.53
CA GLY A 3 15.32 55.20 61.56
C GLY A 3 15.78 55.64 60.16
N GLN A 4 15.71 56.94 59.86
CA GLN A 4 16.29 57.60 58.67
C GLN A 4 17.84 57.67 58.74
N PRO A 5 18.60 58.13 57.71
CA PRO A 5 18.20 58.65 56.38
C PRO A 5 18.70 57.70 55.23
N SER A 6 19.13 58.04 54.00
CA SER A 6 19.45 59.32 53.34
C SER A 6 19.44 59.25 51.79
N GLN A 7 19.75 60.40 51.17
CA GLN A 7 20.05 60.66 49.75
C GLN A 7 21.48 60.19 49.37
N GLY A 8 21.90 60.04 48.11
CA GLY A 8 21.21 60.21 46.81
C GLY A 8 22.21 60.39 45.64
N PHE A 9 21.75 60.98 44.53
CA PHE A 9 22.49 61.35 43.29
C PHE A 9 22.80 60.26 42.23
N SER A 10 23.30 60.70 41.07
CA SER A 10 23.05 60.13 39.73
C SER A 10 24.29 60.12 38.82
N THR A 11 24.33 59.18 37.86
CA THR A 11 25.21 59.14 36.64
C THR A 11 26.73 59.11 36.92
N ASP A 12 27.59 58.49 36.11
CA ASP A 12 27.58 58.34 34.65
C ASP A 12 28.37 57.09 34.16
N ASN A 13 28.94 57.13 32.96
CA ASN A 13 29.32 55.98 32.13
C ASN A 13 30.86 55.79 31.93
N ASN A 14 31.23 54.55 31.56
CA ASN A 14 32.38 54.17 30.70
C ASN A 14 33.85 54.07 31.23
N HIS A 15 34.55 53.02 30.72
CA HIS A 15 36.01 52.81 30.55
C HIS A 15 36.97 52.64 31.75
N GLY A 16 37.98 51.76 31.58
CA GLY A 16 39.18 51.71 32.47
C GLY A 16 39.78 50.32 32.78
N SER A 17 40.44 49.69 31.80
CA SER A 17 41.12 48.38 31.85
C SER A 17 41.89 47.99 33.13
N GLN A 18 41.76 46.73 33.58
CA GLN A 18 42.79 45.99 34.33
C GLN A 18 42.68 44.47 34.11
N GLU A 19 43.78 43.79 33.75
CA GLU A 19 43.88 42.33 33.64
C GLU A 19 44.16 41.66 35.01
N PRO A 20 43.60 40.47 35.27
CA PRO A 20 44.14 39.50 36.21
C PRO A 20 44.71 38.24 35.49
N PRO A 21 45.73 37.56 36.04
CA PRO A 21 46.58 36.67 35.24
C PRO A 21 46.28 35.15 35.32
N SER A 22 46.80 34.44 34.31
CA SER A 22 47.33 33.06 34.35
C SER A 22 46.41 31.86 34.66
N LEU A 23 46.08 31.14 33.59
CA LEU A 23 46.20 29.67 33.44
C LEU A 23 45.90 28.78 34.67
N LYS A 24 44.70 28.19 34.71
CA LYS A 24 44.50 26.85 35.29
C LYS A 24 43.73 25.94 34.32
N SER A 25 44.42 24.93 33.81
CA SER A 25 43.84 23.93 32.90
C SER A 25 42.87 23.03 33.65
N GLN A 26 41.59 23.09 33.30
CA GLN A 26 40.62 22.06 33.68
C GLN A 26 40.29 21.19 32.46
N ARG A 27 40.70 19.92 32.51
CA ARG A 27 40.38 18.90 31.50
C ARG A 27 38.86 18.81 31.34
N ALA A 28 38.34 19.22 30.17
CA ALA A 28 36.94 19.05 29.83
C ALA A 28 36.59 17.54 29.82
N ALA A 29 35.91 17.09 30.87
CA ALA A 29 35.42 15.72 30.97
C ALA A 29 34.41 15.47 29.85
N LYS A 30 34.79 14.64 28.86
CA LYS A 30 33.91 14.24 27.76
C LYS A 30 32.71 13.47 28.32
N LYS A 31 31.63 14.18 28.68
CA LYS A 31 30.33 13.58 28.98
C LYS A 31 29.95 12.70 27.80
N LYS A 32 29.95 11.37 27.99
CA LYS A 32 29.48 10.44 26.97
C LYS A 32 28.04 10.83 26.63
N ASN A 33 27.82 11.29 25.40
CA ASN A 33 26.50 11.70 24.95
C ASN A 33 25.66 10.43 24.74
N VAL A 34 25.05 9.94 25.83
CA VAL A 34 24.13 8.80 25.78
C VAL A 34 23.02 9.16 24.80
N SER A 35 22.90 8.38 23.73
CA SER A 35 21.96 8.65 22.64
C SER A 35 20.55 8.78 23.21
N ARG A 36 20.06 10.01 23.33
CA ARG A 36 18.70 10.28 23.79
C ARG A 36 17.76 9.73 22.73
N ARG A 37 16.98 8.70 23.09
CA ARG A 37 15.90 8.16 22.26
C ARG A 37 15.09 9.34 21.72
N GLY A 38 14.95 9.43 20.40
CA GLY A 38 14.22 10.52 19.77
C GLY A 38 12.78 10.61 20.30
N THR A 39 12.20 11.80 20.24
CA THR A 39 10.79 12.03 20.57
C THR A 39 9.89 11.05 19.81
N ALA A 40 8.76 10.67 20.39
CA ALA A 40 7.75 9.90 19.66
C ALA A 40 7.32 10.65 18.39
N PHE A 41 6.93 9.93 17.34
CA PHE A 41 6.33 10.53 16.14
C PHE A 41 4.91 11.00 16.46
N THR A 42 4.55 12.21 16.02
CA THR A 42 3.19 12.74 16.17
C THR A 42 2.28 12.30 15.03
N LYS A 43 0.96 12.53 15.16
CA LYS A 43 -0.01 12.19 14.11
C LYS A 43 0.19 13.05 12.86
N GLU A 44 0.65 14.28 13.05
CA GLU A 44 0.92 15.27 12.03
C GLU A 44 2.16 14.84 11.23
N GLU A 45 3.23 14.43 11.90
CA GLU A 45 4.42 13.86 11.25
C GLU A 45 4.08 12.58 10.48
N ASP A 46 3.24 11.69 11.03
CA ASP A 46 2.76 10.50 10.32
C ASP A 46 1.98 10.84 9.05
N LEU A 47 1.12 11.86 9.08
CA LEU A 47 0.37 12.32 7.92
C LEU A 47 1.30 12.91 6.84
N VAL A 48 2.41 13.55 7.23
CA VAL A 48 3.45 14.00 6.30
C VAL A 48 4.19 12.80 5.70
N VAL A 49 4.59 11.80 6.49
CA VAL A 49 5.22 10.56 5.99
C VAL A 49 4.29 9.81 5.02
N CYS A 50 2.99 9.73 5.32
CA CYS A 50 2.00 9.14 4.42
C CYS A 50 1.82 9.96 3.12
N SER A 51 1.92 11.29 3.20
CA SER A 51 1.83 12.18 2.03
C SER A 51 3.10 12.10 1.16
N ALA A 52 4.28 11.97 1.79
CA ALA A 52 5.55 11.70 1.12
C ALA A 52 5.51 10.37 0.36
N PHE A 53 5.02 9.30 1.02
CA PHE A 53 4.76 8.03 0.36
C PHE A 53 3.82 8.19 -0.83
N LEU A 54 2.68 8.88 -0.68
CA LEU A 54 1.70 9.06 -1.75
C LEU A 54 2.28 9.80 -2.95
N ASN A 55 3.00 10.90 -2.72
CA ASN A 55 3.70 11.67 -3.75
C ASN A 55 4.65 10.77 -4.55
N ILE A 56 5.57 10.09 -3.87
CA ILE A 56 6.56 9.21 -4.50
C ILE A 56 5.87 8.02 -5.20
N SER A 57 4.78 7.48 -4.64
CA SER A 57 4.06 6.35 -5.25
C SER A 57 3.31 6.68 -6.55
N LYS A 58 3.15 7.97 -6.87
CA LYS A 58 2.45 8.49 -8.05
C LYS A 58 3.40 8.98 -9.15
N ASP A 59 4.68 9.16 -8.85
CA ASP A 59 5.71 9.64 -9.78
C ASP A 59 6.10 8.57 -10.82
N PRO A 60 6.00 8.83 -12.14
CA PRO A 60 6.38 7.85 -13.17
C PRO A 60 7.89 7.54 -13.21
N ILE A 61 8.75 8.41 -12.66
CA ILE A 61 10.22 8.21 -12.64
C ILE A 61 10.60 7.04 -11.69
N THR A 62 9.69 6.59 -10.81
CA THR A 62 9.97 5.48 -9.88
C THR A 62 10.04 4.10 -10.54
N GLY A 63 9.71 3.98 -11.83
CA GLY A 63 9.41 2.70 -12.46
C GLY A 63 10.59 1.74 -12.67
N VAL A 64 11.82 2.24 -12.77
CA VAL A 64 13.01 1.44 -13.13
C VAL A 64 14.25 1.94 -12.39
N ASN A 65 15.03 1.03 -11.80
CA ASN A 65 16.37 1.25 -11.23
C ASN A 65 16.53 2.28 -10.07
N GLN A 66 15.51 2.51 -9.23
CA GLN A 66 15.71 3.28 -7.99
C GLN A 66 16.32 2.41 -6.87
N THR A 67 17.45 2.85 -6.31
CA THR A 67 18.03 2.27 -5.07
C THR A 67 17.15 2.57 -3.85
N SER A 68 17.18 1.68 -2.85
CA SER A 68 16.46 1.86 -1.58
C SER A 68 16.82 3.17 -0.87
N GLY A 69 18.11 3.54 -0.87
CA GLY A 69 18.60 4.82 -0.36
C GLY A 69 17.99 6.02 -1.09
N GLY A 70 17.87 5.98 -2.42
CA GLY A 70 17.24 7.04 -3.22
C GLY A 70 15.73 7.18 -2.97
N TYR A 71 15.04 6.07 -2.70
CA TYR A 71 13.62 6.09 -2.32
C TYR A 71 13.40 6.80 -0.98
N TYR A 72 14.12 6.37 0.07
CA TYR A 72 13.99 6.99 1.39
C TYR A 72 14.56 8.40 1.45
N LYS A 73 15.54 8.75 0.59
CA LYS A 73 16.02 10.13 0.49
C LYS A 73 14.88 11.06 0.07
N ARG A 74 14.18 10.76 -1.03
CA ARG A 74 13.03 11.59 -1.47
C ARG A 74 11.91 11.66 -0.45
N MET A 75 11.70 10.60 0.33
CA MET A 75 10.73 10.60 1.43
C MET A 75 11.15 11.54 2.58
N HIS A 76 12.46 11.66 2.83
CA HIS A 76 13.03 12.62 3.79
C HIS A 76 13.07 14.05 3.23
N ASP A 77 13.40 14.23 1.95
CA ASP A 77 13.39 15.53 1.27
C ASP A 77 11.97 16.15 1.33
N TYR A 78 10.95 15.41 0.88
CA TYR A 78 9.54 15.82 0.98
C TYR A 78 9.10 16.09 2.43
N PHE A 79 9.53 15.26 3.38
CA PHE A 79 9.23 15.49 4.80
C PHE A 79 9.85 16.80 5.30
N ASN A 80 11.08 17.12 4.92
CA ASN A 80 11.73 18.37 5.33
C ASN A 80 11.02 19.63 4.81
N GLU A 81 10.41 19.54 3.63
CA GLU A 81 9.57 20.59 3.04
C GLU A 81 8.19 20.74 3.73
N HIS A 82 7.57 19.64 4.15
CA HIS A 82 6.16 19.59 4.57
C HIS A 82 5.92 19.29 6.06
N LYS A 83 6.97 19.13 6.87
CA LYS A 83 6.90 18.78 8.30
C LYS A 83 6.24 19.88 9.16
N PRO A 84 5.63 19.51 10.30
CA PRO A 84 5.22 20.48 11.32
C PRO A 84 6.43 21.22 11.91
N GLU A 85 6.18 22.43 12.42
CA GLU A 85 7.20 23.28 13.04
C GLU A 85 7.90 22.59 14.22
N GLY A 86 9.20 22.85 14.38
CA GLY A 86 10.05 22.21 15.39
C GLY A 86 10.41 20.74 15.09
N SER A 87 9.80 20.08 14.11
CA SER A 87 10.18 18.71 13.74
C SER A 87 11.57 18.66 13.10
N ASN A 88 12.36 17.67 13.51
CA ASN A 88 13.60 17.29 12.86
C ASN A 88 13.79 15.78 12.98
N ARG A 89 13.71 15.08 11.83
CA ARG A 89 13.78 13.62 11.72
C ARG A 89 14.84 13.26 10.70
N SER A 90 15.71 12.30 11.02
CA SER A 90 16.64 11.75 10.02
C SER A 90 15.91 10.86 9.02
N GLN A 91 16.50 10.69 7.83
CA GLN A 91 16.04 9.72 6.83
C GLN A 91 15.81 8.33 7.42
N ILE A 92 16.71 7.86 8.30
CA ILE A 92 16.61 6.57 9.00
C ILE A 92 15.39 6.52 9.92
N ALA A 93 15.11 7.60 10.67
CA ALA A 93 13.92 7.66 11.53
C ALA A 93 12.61 7.61 10.72
N ILE A 94 12.56 8.30 9.57
CA ILE A 94 11.41 8.26 8.65
C ILE A 94 11.26 6.88 8.02
N GLN A 95 12.34 6.26 7.56
CA GLN A 95 12.34 4.89 7.02
C GLN A 95 11.78 3.88 8.02
N HIS A 96 12.24 3.92 9.29
CA HIS A 96 11.68 3.06 10.33
C HIS A 96 10.21 3.38 10.64
N ARG A 97 9.81 4.67 10.67
CA ARG A 97 8.41 5.04 10.94
C ARG A 97 7.49 4.59 9.82
N TRP A 98 7.88 4.76 8.56
CA TRP A 98 7.13 4.26 7.41
C TRP A 98 6.99 2.73 7.44
N ALA A 99 8.05 1.99 7.77
CA ALA A 99 7.98 0.54 7.91
C ALA A 99 7.01 0.10 9.03
N LEU A 100 6.96 0.81 10.16
CA LEU A 100 6.01 0.56 11.24
C LEU A 100 4.56 0.87 10.82
N ILE A 101 4.32 2.00 10.15
CA ILE A 101 3.00 2.37 9.61
C ILE A 101 2.55 1.27 8.62
N GLN A 102 3.38 0.92 7.64
CA GLN A 102 3.07 -0.11 6.64
C GLN A 102 2.76 -1.46 7.29
N LYS A 103 3.55 -1.93 8.27
CA LYS A 103 3.29 -3.19 8.98
C LYS A 103 1.93 -3.18 9.70
N ALA A 104 1.66 -2.12 10.46
CA ALA A 104 0.40 -2.00 11.20
C ALA A 104 -0.81 -1.88 10.26
N MET A 105 -0.66 -1.21 9.12
CA MET A 105 -1.70 -1.15 8.09
C MET A 105 -1.97 -2.51 7.44
N ASN A 106 -0.92 -3.24 7.04
CA ASN A 106 -1.04 -4.60 6.48
C ASN A 106 -1.88 -5.50 7.39
N LYS A 107 -1.55 -5.53 8.69
CA LYS A 107 -2.32 -6.26 9.70
C LYS A 107 -3.77 -5.75 9.84
N PHE A 108 -3.99 -4.44 9.96
CA PHE A 108 -5.35 -3.87 10.09
C PHE A 108 -6.26 -4.23 8.92
N CYS A 109 -5.79 -4.07 7.69
CA CYS A 109 -6.56 -4.42 6.51
C CYS A 109 -6.76 -5.94 6.36
N GLY A 110 -5.89 -6.78 6.93
CA GLY A 110 -6.15 -8.21 7.13
C GLY A 110 -7.39 -8.46 8.00
N HIS A 111 -7.49 -7.77 9.14
CA HIS A 111 -8.68 -7.84 10.01
C HIS A 111 -9.93 -7.25 9.31
N LYS A 112 -9.85 -6.10 8.63
CA LYS A 112 -10.99 -5.53 7.88
C LYS A 112 -11.46 -6.45 6.78
N ALA A 113 -10.54 -7.06 6.01
CA ALA A 113 -10.90 -8.06 5.00
C ALA A 113 -11.50 -9.36 5.59
N ALA A 114 -11.20 -9.70 6.84
CA ALA A 114 -11.88 -10.80 7.54
C ALA A 114 -13.30 -10.41 7.95
N ILE A 115 -13.51 -9.22 8.53
CA ILE A 115 -14.84 -8.67 8.85
C ILE A 115 -15.70 -8.53 7.60
N ASP A 116 -15.15 -8.03 6.49
CA ASP A 116 -15.89 -7.89 5.23
C ASP A 116 -16.31 -9.22 4.61
N ARG A 117 -15.57 -10.32 4.85
CA ARG A 117 -15.96 -11.67 4.41
C ARG A 117 -17.16 -12.22 5.20
N LEU A 118 -17.35 -11.81 6.46
CA LEU A 118 -18.49 -12.24 7.27
C LEU A 118 -19.83 -11.69 6.72
N ASN A 119 -19.79 -10.56 6.00
CA ASN A 119 -20.95 -9.94 5.35
C ASN A 119 -22.20 -9.79 6.23
N GLU A 120 -21.99 -9.51 7.52
CA GLU A 120 -23.08 -9.35 8.49
C GLU A 120 -24.09 -8.29 8.04
N SER A 121 -25.34 -8.71 7.88
CA SER A 121 -26.45 -7.85 7.43
C SER A 121 -26.77 -6.79 8.47
N GLY A 122 -26.84 -5.53 8.04
CA GLY A 122 -27.19 -4.39 8.90
C GLY A 122 -25.99 -3.56 9.40
N LYS A 123 -24.75 -4.05 9.25
CA LYS A 123 -23.54 -3.26 9.59
C LYS A 123 -23.10 -2.36 8.45
N ASN A 124 -22.98 -1.06 8.74
CA ASN A 124 -22.42 -0.06 7.84
C ASN A 124 -20.87 -0.14 7.78
N GLU A 125 -20.24 0.63 6.90
CA GLU A 125 -18.78 0.56 6.69
C GLU A 125 -17.96 1.04 7.91
N GLN A 126 -18.45 2.03 8.67
CA GLN A 126 -17.80 2.47 9.90
C GLN A 126 -17.92 1.42 11.01
N ASP A 127 -19.05 0.71 11.13
CA ASP A 127 -19.18 -0.44 12.05
C ASP A 127 -18.14 -1.53 11.74
N ARG A 128 -17.96 -1.84 10.44
CA ARG A 128 -16.98 -2.82 9.95
C ARG A 128 -15.53 -2.37 10.20
N ILE A 129 -15.25 -1.07 10.09
CA ILE A 129 -13.97 -0.48 10.47
C ILE A 129 -13.72 -0.64 11.97
N ASP A 130 -14.71 -0.32 12.81
CA ASP A 130 -14.56 -0.37 14.27
C ASP A 130 -14.48 -1.80 14.81
N ASP A 131 -15.15 -2.77 14.19
CA ASP A 131 -14.94 -4.20 14.49
C ASP A 131 -13.56 -4.71 14.06
N ALA A 132 -13.00 -4.18 12.96
CA ALA A 132 -11.62 -4.46 12.58
C ALA A 132 -10.61 -3.85 13.56
N VAL A 133 -10.89 -2.66 14.13
CA VAL A 133 -10.10 -2.08 15.24
C VAL A 133 -10.18 -2.98 16.47
N LYS A 134 -11.40 -3.34 16.93
CA LYS A 134 -11.60 -4.26 18.06
C LYS A 134 -10.89 -5.60 17.86
N MET A 135 -10.78 -6.10 16.62
CA MET A 135 -10.03 -7.33 16.33
C MET A 135 -8.51 -7.12 16.39
N TYR A 136 -7.99 -5.99 15.91
CA TYR A 136 -6.58 -5.62 15.99
C TYR A 136 -6.10 -5.44 17.44
N GLU A 137 -6.91 -4.76 18.25
CA GLU A 137 -6.58 -4.37 19.63
C GLU A 137 -6.65 -5.51 20.65
N LYS A 138 -7.15 -6.69 20.26
CA LYS A 138 -6.94 -7.96 21.00
C LYS A 138 -5.47 -8.38 21.07
N THR A 139 -4.58 -7.76 20.29
CA THR A 139 -3.15 -8.10 20.24
C THR A 139 -2.24 -6.89 20.52
N GLU A 140 -2.50 -5.72 19.94
CA GLU A 140 -1.72 -4.50 20.21
C GLU A 140 -2.53 -3.23 19.90
N PRO A 141 -2.31 -2.07 20.56
CA PRO A 141 -3.14 -0.86 20.38
C PRO A 141 -3.09 -0.27 18.95
N PHE A 142 -4.23 0.11 18.38
CA PHE A 142 -4.33 0.58 16.99
C PHE A 142 -4.10 2.10 16.86
N THR A 143 -2.86 2.51 17.04
CA THR A 143 -2.48 3.94 17.13
C THR A 143 -2.42 4.70 15.80
N ILE A 144 -2.60 4.05 14.64
CA ILE A 144 -2.34 4.62 13.30
C ILE A 144 -3.60 4.84 12.42
N MET A 145 -4.78 4.97 13.03
CA MET A 145 -6.05 5.19 12.32
C MET A 145 -6.02 6.41 11.37
N HIS A 146 -5.28 7.48 11.71
CA HIS A 146 -5.09 8.65 10.84
C HIS A 146 -4.34 8.31 9.55
N CYS A 147 -3.31 7.46 9.61
CA CYS A 147 -2.60 6.96 8.43
C CYS A 147 -3.53 6.18 7.51
N TRP A 148 -4.37 5.31 8.09
CA TRP A 148 -5.33 4.51 7.35
C TRP A 148 -6.36 5.37 6.61
N ARG A 149 -7.03 6.30 7.30
CA ARG A 149 -8.00 7.22 6.66
C ARG A 149 -7.34 8.09 5.58
N LYS A 150 -6.09 8.53 5.78
CA LYS A 150 -5.32 9.32 4.78
C LYS A 150 -4.98 8.53 3.52
N LEU A 151 -4.67 7.24 3.63
CA LEU A 151 -4.21 6.40 2.51
C LEU A 151 -5.33 5.64 1.79
N CYS A 152 -6.42 5.28 2.48
CA CYS A 152 -7.54 4.55 1.88
C CYS A 152 -8.50 5.44 1.07
N ASN A 153 -8.55 6.75 1.34
CA ASN A 153 -9.31 7.71 0.52
C ASN A 153 -8.71 7.92 -0.89
N GLU A 154 -7.49 7.46 -1.14
CA GLU A 154 -6.82 7.52 -2.45
C GLU A 154 -7.16 6.27 -3.27
N ALA A 155 -8.14 6.38 -4.17
CA ALA A 155 -8.77 5.24 -4.87
C ALA A 155 -7.84 4.31 -5.70
N LYS A 156 -6.57 4.66 -5.90
CA LYS A 156 -5.55 3.76 -6.49
C LYS A 156 -4.92 2.80 -5.48
N TRP A 157 -5.00 3.10 -4.19
CA TRP A 157 -4.24 2.41 -3.15
C TRP A 157 -4.90 1.14 -2.64
N SER A 158 -6.23 1.08 -2.60
CA SER A 158 -7.02 -0.12 -2.26
C SER A 158 -6.56 -1.36 -3.05
N ASN A 159 -6.47 -1.24 -4.37
CA ASN A 159 -6.03 -2.34 -5.25
C ASN A 159 -4.56 -2.73 -5.00
N LYS A 160 -3.63 -1.76 -5.03
CA LYS A 160 -2.18 -2.00 -4.84
C LYS A 160 -1.85 -2.57 -3.46
N PHE A 161 -2.70 -2.31 -2.47
CA PHE A 161 -2.55 -2.82 -1.13
C PHE A 161 -2.99 -4.30 -1.01
N LEU A 162 -4.09 -4.71 -1.66
CA LEU A 162 -4.49 -6.13 -1.69
C LEU A 162 -3.39 -7.02 -2.29
N GLU A 163 -2.67 -6.52 -3.30
CA GLU A 163 -1.50 -7.19 -3.89
C GLU A 163 -0.33 -7.39 -2.93
N LEU A 164 -0.17 -6.51 -1.92
CA LEU A 164 0.85 -6.67 -0.88
C LEU A 164 0.39 -7.64 0.21
N ASN A 165 -0.90 -7.60 0.58
CA ASN A 165 -1.46 -8.42 1.64
C ASN A 165 -1.52 -9.92 1.24
N ASN A 166 -1.90 -10.22 -0.01
CA ASN A 166 -2.03 -11.61 -0.49
C ASN A 166 -0.71 -12.38 -0.56
N SER A 167 0.46 -11.73 -0.50
CA SER A 167 1.76 -12.42 -0.40
C SER A 167 2.15 -12.89 1.00
N ALA A 168 1.32 -12.66 2.02
CA ALA A 168 1.61 -13.02 3.42
C ALA A 168 0.72 -14.17 3.96
N SER A 169 -0.05 -14.86 3.11
CA SER A 169 -1.15 -15.74 3.52
C SER A 169 -1.07 -17.18 2.96
N LEU A 170 0.14 -17.66 2.65
CA LEU A 170 0.39 -19.01 2.11
C LEU A 170 1.23 -19.90 3.06
N ASP A 171 1.07 -19.71 4.36
CA ASP A 171 1.53 -20.64 5.40
C ASP A 171 0.45 -20.71 6.49
N GLY A 172 -0.26 -21.83 6.61
CA GLY A 172 -1.36 -21.97 7.58
C GLY A 172 -2.52 -22.88 7.18
N MET A 173 -2.25 -24.10 6.72
CA MET A 173 -3.28 -25.15 6.60
C MET A 173 -3.00 -26.26 7.62
N SER A 174 -3.71 -26.22 8.75
CA SER A 174 -3.54 -27.19 9.84
C SER A 174 -4.34 -28.47 9.60
N SER A 175 -3.71 -29.63 9.79
CA SER A 175 -4.38 -30.93 9.88
C SER A 175 -4.52 -31.39 11.35
N PRO A 176 -5.68 -31.93 11.78
CA PRO A 176 -5.88 -32.44 13.14
C PRO A 176 -5.65 -34.00 13.19
N PRO A 177 -5.78 -34.70 14.35
CA PRO A 177 -4.67 -34.83 15.31
C PRO A 177 -4.47 -36.26 15.90
N THR A 178 -3.56 -36.39 16.90
CA THR A 178 -3.39 -37.55 17.84
C THR A 178 -2.71 -38.82 17.25
N GLN A 179 -2.01 -39.72 17.98
CA GLN A 179 -1.84 -39.95 19.43
C GLN A 179 -0.54 -40.75 19.80
N GLY A 180 0.03 -40.53 21.00
CA GLY A 180 1.05 -41.39 21.66
C GLY A 180 2.53 -41.15 21.27
N HIS A 181 3.55 -41.50 22.08
CA HIS A 181 3.62 -41.93 23.50
C HIS A 181 5.02 -41.57 24.10
N ALA A 182 5.30 -42.02 25.33
CA ALA A 182 6.49 -41.78 26.19
C ALA A 182 7.89 -42.17 25.57
N GLU A 183 9.09 -41.91 26.13
CA GLU A 183 9.50 -41.55 27.52
C GLU A 183 11.00 -41.07 27.63
N SER A 184 11.32 -40.44 28.77
CA SER A 184 12.55 -40.60 29.63
C SER A 184 13.98 -40.14 29.28
N GLY A 185 14.61 -39.45 30.25
CA GLY A 185 16.04 -39.55 30.62
C GLY A 185 17.10 -38.83 29.75
N ASN A 186 18.27 -38.42 30.26
CA ASN A 186 18.67 -38.14 31.65
C ASN A 186 19.81 -37.08 31.66
N GLN A 187 20.09 -36.50 32.83
CA GLN A 187 21.13 -35.49 33.06
C GLN A 187 22.54 -36.12 33.08
N ASN A 188 23.58 -35.30 32.85
CA ASN A 188 24.74 -35.35 33.75
C ASN A 188 25.52 -34.03 33.80
N THR A 189 26.13 -33.76 34.95
CA THR A 189 26.99 -32.61 35.23
C THR A 189 28.42 -33.07 35.48
N ASP A 190 29.41 -32.26 35.10
CA ASP A 190 30.68 -32.25 35.83
C ASP A 190 31.33 -30.84 35.81
N THR A 191 32.16 -30.56 36.81
CA THR A 191 32.77 -29.26 37.07
C THR A 191 34.23 -29.44 37.50
N SER A 192 35.15 -28.75 36.82
CA SER A 192 36.52 -28.54 37.32
C SER A 192 37.10 -27.22 36.82
N ARG A 193 38.00 -26.64 37.62
CA ARG A 193 38.52 -25.27 37.48
C ARG A 193 40.07 -25.29 37.30
N PRO A 194 40.86 -24.19 37.39
CA PRO A 194 41.74 -23.83 36.27
C PRO A 194 43.23 -23.77 36.62
N GLU A 195 44.10 -23.76 35.59
CA GLU A 195 45.34 -22.96 35.46
C GLU A 195 46.09 -23.40 34.18
N GLY A 196 46.93 -22.60 33.51
CA GLY A 196 47.33 -21.19 33.70
C GLY A 196 48.19 -20.72 32.51
N ARG A 197 48.75 -19.48 32.55
CA ARG A 197 49.70 -18.88 31.56
C ARG A 197 49.29 -18.97 30.07
N ASP A 198 48.83 -17.90 29.41
CA ASP A 198 49.72 -16.82 28.93
C ASP A 198 48.96 -15.49 28.70
N SER A 199 49.71 -14.37 28.74
CA SER A 199 49.23 -12.99 28.81
C SER A 199 49.93 -12.02 27.83
N ALA A 200 50.36 -12.49 26.66
CA ALA A 200 51.06 -11.65 25.67
C ALA A 200 50.35 -11.45 24.30
N LYS A 201 49.35 -12.28 23.92
CA LYS A 201 48.78 -12.28 22.54
C LYS A 201 47.29 -11.91 22.41
N ARG A 202 46.59 -11.70 23.54
CA ARG A 202 45.12 -11.59 23.59
C ARG A 202 44.44 -10.45 22.80
N PRO A 203 45.06 -9.29 22.48
CA PRO A 203 44.35 -8.23 21.74
C PRO A 203 44.01 -8.58 20.28
N VAL A 204 44.96 -9.19 19.55
CA VAL A 204 44.89 -9.32 18.09
C VAL A 204 43.95 -10.43 17.66
N GLU A 205 44.05 -11.60 18.29
CA GLU A 205 43.25 -12.77 17.95
C GLU A 205 41.74 -12.57 18.25
N VAL A 206 41.43 -11.76 19.27
CA VAL A 206 40.04 -11.39 19.61
C VAL A 206 39.47 -10.39 18.59
N LEU A 207 40.28 -9.44 18.11
CA LEU A 207 39.91 -8.52 17.04
C LEU A 207 39.63 -9.27 15.72
N GLN A 208 40.53 -10.18 15.33
CA GLN A 208 40.36 -10.96 14.11
C GLN A 208 39.08 -11.83 14.16
N ARG A 209 38.82 -12.54 15.26
CA ARG A 209 37.58 -13.33 15.45
C ARG A 209 36.31 -12.48 15.55
N LEU A 210 36.41 -11.18 15.88
CA LEU A 210 35.29 -10.24 15.79
C LEU A 210 35.02 -9.82 14.35
N GLN A 211 36.09 -9.58 13.57
CA GLN A 211 36.00 -9.12 12.19
C GLN A 211 35.50 -10.23 11.25
N GLU A 212 36.03 -11.46 11.38
CA GLU A 212 35.51 -12.66 10.71
C GLU A 212 34.03 -12.93 11.06
N LYS A 213 33.59 -12.57 12.28
CA LYS A 213 32.17 -12.65 12.67
C LYS A 213 31.33 -11.57 12.01
N SER A 214 31.79 -10.31 11.95
CA SER A 214 31.03 -9.25 11.25
C SER A 214 30.89 -9.58 9.76
N GLU A 215 31.96 -10.00 9.11
CA GLU A 215 31.97 -10.38 7.69
C GLU A 215 31.02 -11.55 7.41
N LYS A 216 30.97 -12.57 8.27
CA LYS A 216 29.96 -13.64 8.16
C LYS A 216 28.53 -13.14 8.35
N THR A 217 28.27 -12.22 9.28
CA THR A 217 26.93 -11.64 9.45
C THR A 217 26.52 -10.69 8.33
N GLU A 218 27.49 -10.04 7.67
CA GLU A 218 27.26 -9.20 6.50
C GLU A 218 26.95 -10.07 5.27
N GLN A 219 27.75 -11.10 4.99
CA GLN A 219 27.48 -12.10 3.95
C GLN A 219 26.13 -12.81 4.11
N MET A 220 25.71 -13.13 5.35
CA MET A 220 24.36 -13.67 5.61
C MET A 220 23.24 -12.67 5.28
N GLN A 221 23.44 -11.38 5.57
CA GLN A 221 22.47 -10.33 5.24
C GLN A 221 22.40 -10.10 3.73
N ASP A 222 23.53 -10.08 3.03
CA ASP A 222 23.57 -9.97 1.57
C ASP A 222 22.93 -11.18 0.88
N GLN A 223 23.17 -12.40 1.36
CA GLN A 223 22.50 -13.60 0.85
C GLN A 223 20.98 -13.53 1.02
N GLN A 224 20.48 -13.13 2.20
CA GLN A 224 19.04 -12.86 2.38
C GLN A 224 18.53 -11.74 1.47
N MET A 225 19.33 -10.69 1.25
CA MET A 225 18.93 -9.54 0.43
C MET A 225 18.82 -9.90 -1.05
N VAL A 226 19.75 -10.71 -1.58
CA VAL A 226 19.66 -11.29 -2.94
C VAL A 226 18.46 -12.21 -3.07
N GLU A 227 18.21 -13.08 -2.09
CA GLU A 227 17.06 -14.01 -2.09
C GLU A 227 15.69 -13.27 -1.92
N ILE A 228 15.70 -12.08 -1.34
CA ILE A 228 14.55 -11.17 -1.27
C ILE A 228 14.36 -10.41 -2.59
N LEU A 229 15.42 -10.16 -3.37
CA LEU A 229 15.33 -9.55 -4.70
C LEU A 229 14.80 -10.53 -5.74
N SER A 230 15.34 -11.75 -5.83
CA SER A 230 14.86 -12.76 -6.79
C SER A 230 13.36 -13.05 -6.63
N ARG A 231 12.89 -13.26 -5.39
CA ARG A 231 11.46 -13.44 -5.08
C ARG A 231 10.59 -12.23 -5.47
N LYS A 232 11.14 -11.01 -5.46
CA LYS A 232 10.41 -9.81 -5.92
C LYS A 232 10.31 -9.78 -7.44
N ASP A 233 11.39 -10.10 -8.16
CA ASP A 233 11.39 -10.14 -9.62
C ASP A 233 10.48 -11.25 -10.16
N GLU A 234 10.46 -12.41 -9.51
CA GLU A 234 9.49 -13.48 -9.78
C GLU A 234 8.05 -13.04 -9.50
N LYS A 235 7.78 -12.38 -8.37
CA LYS A 235 6.45 -11.82 -8.09
C LYS A 235 6.03 -10.77 -9.13
N ILE A 236 6.93 -9.88 -9.54
CA ILE A 236 6.68 -8.87 -10.58
C ILE A 236 6.39 -9.54 -11.93
N LYS A 237 7.10 -10.63 -12.27
CA LYS A 237 6.83 -11.44 -13.47
C LYS A 237 5.43 -12.06 -13.40
N ILE A 238 5.08 -12.72 -12.30
CA ILE A 238 3.75 -13.33 -12.08
C ILE A 238 2.64 -12.27 -12.15
N GLN A 239 2.82 -11.08 -11.55
CA GLN A 239 1.86 -9.99 -11.64
C GLN A 239 1.70 -9.46 -13.08
N ARG A 240 2.81 -9.32 -13.82
CA ARG A 240 2.80 -8.90 -15.23
C ARG A 240 2.07 -9.93 -16.10
N ASP A 241 2.30 -11.22 -15.87
CA ASP A 241 1.68 -12.30 -16.63
C ASP A 241 0.19 -12.46 -16.28
N LEU A 242 -0.20 -12.28 -15.01
CA LEU A 242 -1.61 -12.22 -14.60
C LEU A 242 -2.34 -11.02 -15.22
N PHE A 243 -1.73 -9.83 -15.22
CA PHE A 243 -2.30 -8.64 -15.88
C PHE A 243 -2.40 -8.84 -17.41
N ASN A 244 -1.39 -9.44 -18.03
CA ASN A 244 -1.44 -9.82 -19.44
C ASN A 244 -2.56 -10.83 -19.73
N LEU A 245 -2.77 -11.81 -18.85
CA LEU A 245 -3.85 -12.80 -18.95
C LEU A 245 -5.23 -12.16 -18.78
N GLN A 246 -5.42 -11.28 -17.80
CA GLN A 246 -6.65 -10.51 -17.61
C GLN A 246 -6.94 -9.61 -18.83
N LYS A 247 -5.92 -8.95 -19.38
CA LYS A 247 -6.00 -8.14 -20.62
C LYS A 247 -6.34 -8.99 -21.85
N LYS A 248 -5.83 -10.24 -21.93
CA LYS A 248 -6.23 -11.24 -22.94
C LYS A 248 -7.70 -11.63 -22.76
N HIS A 249 -8.12 -11.99 -21.54
CA HIS A 249 -9.49 -12.40 -21.22
C HIS A 249 -10.51 -11.30 -21.54
N MET A 250 -10.22 -10.04 -21.15
CA MET A 250 -11.08 -8.90 -21.47
C MET A 250 -11.16 -8.64 -22.98
N LYS A 251 -10.04 -8.72 -23.72
CA LYS A 251 -10.08 -8.63 -25.19
C LYS A 251 -10.92 -9.75 -25.83
N MET A 252 -10.79 -10.99 -25.34
CA MET A 252 -11.59 -12.12 -25.81
C MET A 252 -13.08 -11.93 -25.51
N SER A 253 -13.43 -11.46 -24.30
CA SER A 253 -14.83 -11.17 -23.92
C SER A 253 -15.47 -10.07 -24.78
N VAL A 254 -14.73 -8.99 -25.08
CA VAL A 254 -15.21 -7.92 -25.99
C VAL A 254 -15.38 -8.44 -27.43
N GLN A 255 -14.44 -9.26 -27.92
CA GLN A 255 -14.58 -9.92 -29.23
C GLN A 255 -15.79 -10.86 -29.27
N GLN A 256 -16.02 -11.65 -28.20
CA GLN A 256 -17.15 -12.56 -28.06
C GLN A 256 -18.47 -11.79 -28.10
N LYS A 257 -18.62 -10.75 -27.28
CA LYS A 257 -19.82 -9.89 -27.27
C LYS A 257 -20.04 -9.16 -28.60
N LYS A 258 -18.98 -8.75 -29.31
CA LYS A 258 -19.12 -8.13 -30.63
C LYS A 258 -19.64 -9.14 -31.67
N LYS A 259 -19.18 -10.40 -31.63
CA LYS A 259 -19.72 -11.47 -32.48
C LYS A 259 -21.17 -11.81 -32.12
N GLU A 260 -21.47 -11.94 -30.83
CA GLU A 260 -22.82 -12.24 -30.33
C GLU A 260 -23.83 -11.15 -30.74
N ASN A 261 -23.47 -9.86 -30.57
CA ASN A 261 -24.32 -8.76 -31.03
C ASN A 261 -24.53 -8.78 -32.54
N ALA A 262 -23.50 -9.04 -33.35
CA ALA A 262 -23.60 -9.09 -34.81
C ALA A 262 -24.37 -10.34 -35.32
N ILE A 263 -24.44 -11.41 -34.54
CA ILE A 263 -25.32 -12.56 -34.78
C ILE A 263 -26.76 -12.15 -34.46
N ARG A 264 -27.00 -11.61 -33.26
CA ARG A 264 -28.32 -11.17 -32.78
C ARG A 264 -28.96 -10.10 -33.67
N GLU A 265 -28.15 -9.18 -34.19
CA GLU A 265 -28.56 -8.16 -35.16
C GLU A 265 -29.09 -8.81 -36.44
N LYS A 266 -28.33 -9.76 -37.03
CA LYS A 266 -28.75 -10.53 -38.21
C LYS A 266 -29.96 -11.43 -37.95
N GLU A 267 -30.06 -12.04 -36.77
CA GLU A 267 -31.24 -12.81 -36.35
C GLU A 267 -32.49 -11.92 -36.27
N SER A 268 -32.35 -10.71 -35.71
CA SER A 268 -33.44 -9.73 -35.66
C SER A 268 -33.83 -9.18 -37.04
N GLU A 269 -32.86 -8.98 -37.93
CA GLU A 269 -33.12 -8.59 -39.32
C GLU A 269 -33.80 -9.72 -40.10
N ALA A 270 -33.34 -10.97 -39.95
CA ALA A 270 -33.95 -12.13 -40.58
C ALA A 270 -35.40 -12.37 -40.09
N HIS A 271 -35.65 -12.17 -38.78
CA HIS A 271 -37.00 -12.21 -38.22
C HIS A 271 -37.88 -11.08 -38.77
N LEU A 272 -37.35 -9.86 -38.90
CA LEU A 272 -38.06 -8.74 -39.53
C LEU A 272 -38.37 -9.03 -41.01
N ILE A 273 -37.41 -9.52 -41.79
CA ILE A 273 -37.59 -9.93 -43.19
C ILE A 273 -38.66 -11.03 -43.29
N SER A 274 -38.66 -12.01 -42.38
CA SER A 274 -39.66 -13.09 -42.34
C SER A 274 -41.06 -12.55 -42.04
N ALA A 275 -41.20 -11.65 -41.07
CA ALA A 275 -42.47 -10.99 -40.77
C ALA A 275 -42.96 -10.12 -41.93
N GLU A 276 -42.08 -9.29 -42.53
CA GLU A 276 -42.39 -8.47 -43.71
C GLU A 276 -42.80 -9.35 -44.91
N SER A 277 -42.11 -10.46 -45.16
CA SER A 277 -42.47 -11.42 -46.22
C SER A 277 -43.82 -12.09 -45.97
N SER A 278 -44.13 -12.42 -44.71
CA SER A 278 -45.45 -12.91 -44.28
C SER A 278 -46.57 -11.89 -44.46
N ILE A 279 -46.26 -10.58 -44.47
CA ILE A 279 -47.22 -9.51 -44.75
C ILE A 279 -47.37 -9.28 -46.26
N MET A 280 -46.26 -9.28 -47.00
CA MET A 280 -46.23 -9.09 -48.46
C MET A 280 -46.86 -10.26 -49.23
N SER A 281 -46.96 -11.46 -48.62
CA SER A 281 -47.62 -12.63 -49.23
C SER A 281 -49.13 -12.73 -48.94
N ILE A 282 -49.71 -11.76 -48.23
CA ILE A 282 -51.16 -11.74 -47.96
C ILE A 282 -51.94 -11.28 -49.20
N ASP A 283 -52.79 -12.17 -49.68
CA ASP A 283 -53.75 -11.94 -50.75
C ASP A 283 -54.87 -10.98 -50.31
N ILE A 284 -54.81 -9.74 -50.79
CA ILE A 284 -55.74 -8.66 -50.45
C ILE A 284 -57.17 -8.94 -50.95
N GLU A 285 -57.39 -9.82 -51.92
CA GLU A 285 -58.74 -10.18 -52.36
C GLU A 285 -59.46 -11.02 -51.29
N LYS A 286 -58.72 -11.96 -50.68
CA LYS A 286 -59.20 -12.90 -49.66
C LYS A 286 -59.30 -12.31 -48.24
N VAL A 287 -58.71 -11.15 -47.98
CA VAL A 287 -58.81 -10.42 -46.69
C VAL A 287 -60.22 -9.84 -46.48
N PRO A 288 -60.81 -9.88 -45.27
CA PRO A 288 -62.10 -9.23 -44.98
C PRO A 288 -62.11 -7.73 -45.33
N PRO A 289 -63.20 -7.15 -45.89
CA PRO A 289 -63.20 -5.78 -46.41
C PRO A 289 -62.68 -4.70 -45.45
N TYR A 290 -63.00 -4.82 -44.15
CA TYR A 290 -62.59 -3.87 -43.11
C TYR A 290 -61.08 -3.89 -42.78
N LEU A 291 -60.35 -4.92 -43.22
CA LEU A 291 -58.89 -5.05 -43.03
C LEU A 291 -58.08 -4.76 -44.30
N LYS A 292 -58.69 -4.65 -45.49
CA LYS A 292 -57.95 -4.47 -46.75
C LYS A 292 -57.04 -3.25 -46.74
N ASN A 293 -57.55 -2.11 -46.27
CA ASN A 293 -56.78 -0.86 -46.17
C ASN A 293 -55.60 -0.96 -45.19
N TYR A 294 -55.72 -1.76 -44.13
CA TYR A 294 -54.65 -1.98 -43.14
C TYR A 294 -53.48 -2.74 -43.76
N TYR A 295 -53.75 -3.88 -44.41
CA TYR A 295 -52.71 -4.67 -45.07
C TYR A 295 -52.09 -3.95 -46.29
N LEU A 296 -52.90 -3.26 -47.10
CA LEU A 296 -52.39 -2.40 -48.18
C LEU A 296 -51.45 -1.30 -47.67
N GLY A 297 -51.78 -0.66 -46.55
CA GLY A 297 -50.93 0.33 -45.90
C GLY A 297 -49.61 -0.26 -45.40
N MET A 298 -49.64 -1.43 -44.76
CA MET A 298 -48.44 -2.12 -44.29
C MET A 298 -47.55 -2.59 -45.44
N GLN A 299 -48.12 -3.18 -46.49
CA GLN A 299 -47.37 -3.61 -47.68
C GLN A 299 -46.66 -2.42 -48.35
N ARG A 300 -47.36 -1.29 -48.53
CA ARG A 300 -46.76 -0.05 -49.03
C ARG A 300 -45.61 0.45 -48.14
N GLN A 301 -45.82 0.51 -46.83
CA GLN A 301 -44.78 0.99 -45.90
C GLN A 301 -43.54 0.08 -45.87
N ILE A 302 -43.71 -1.23 -46.07
CA ILE A 302 -42.61 -2.19 -46.23
C ILE A 302 -41.85 -1.92 -47.54
N MET A 303 -42.56 -1.73 -48.65
CA MET A 303 -41.95 -1.39 -49.94
C MET A 303 -41.16 -0.09 -49.87
N GLU A 304 -41.74 0.98 -49.33
CA GLU A 304 -41.07 2.28 -49.11
C GLU A 304 -39.80 2.13 -48.25
N ARG A 305 -39.90 1.43 -47.11
CA ARG A 305 -38.76 1.14 -46.20
C ARG A 305 -37.64 0.35 -46.87
N ARG A 306 -37.97 -0.50 -47.85
CA ARG A 306 -37.03 -1.32 -48.62
C ARG A 306 -36.56 -0.64 -49.91
N GLY A 307 -36.94 0.62 -50.16
CA GLY A 307 -36.52 1.41 -51.33
C GLY A 307 -37.34 1.19 -52.60
N PHE A 308 -38.43 0.41 -52.54
CA PHE A 308 -39.35 0.19 -53.64
C PHE A 308 -40.47 1.23 -53.62
N SER A 309 -40.18 2.46 -54.05
CA SER A 309 -41.24 3.38 -54.43
C SER A 309 -42.03 2.77 -55.60
N GLY A 310 -43.35 2.70 -55.47
CA GLY A 310 -44.23 2.38 -56.60
C GLY A 310 -44.05 3.39 -57.75
N PRO A 311 -44.53 3.07 -58.97
CA PRO A 311 -44.45 4.01 -60.09
C PRO A 311 -45.08 5.35 -59.68
N SER A 312 -44.39 6.44 -59.99
CA SER A 312 -44.98 7.78 -59.85
C SER A 312 -46.12 7.88 -60.84
N ASN A 313 -47.34 8.13 -60.36
CA ASN A 313 -48.50 8.38 -61.22
C ASN A 313 -48.38 9.76 -61.87
N ASN A 314 -47.49 9.86 -62.85
CA ASN A 314 -47.34 10.96 -63.78
C ASN A 314 -47.95 10.51 -65.13
N GLU A 315 -49.26 10.34 -65.15
CA GLU A 315 -50.05 10.26 -66.39
C GLU A 315 -50.81 11.59 -66.52
N ASP A 316 -50.36 12.42 -67.48
CA ASP A 316 -51.13 13.51 -68.10
C ASP A 316 -51.81 12.96 -69.38
#